data_AF-A0A964VMU9-F1
#
_entry.id   AF-A0A964VMU9-F1
#
_cell.length_a   1.000
_cell.length_b   1.000
_cell.length_c   1.000
_cell.angle_alpha   90.00
_cell.angle_beta   90.00
_cell.angle_gamma   90.00
#
_symmetry.space_group_name_H-M   'P 1'
#
loop_
_entity.id
_entity.type
_entity.pdbx_description
1 polymer ?
#
loop_
_entity_poly.entity_id
_entity_poly.type
_entity_poly.pdbx_seq_one_letter_code
_entity_poly.pdbx_strand_id
1 'polypeptide(L)'
;MSHLVSKVEQAIQAQNLFQPNQFILVAVSGGLDSMVLLHVLCRLVGKHGWMLAVAHFNHLLRGGSSDADAEFVRLAAAQLGLKFISEQRDVQQFARAHKLSVEMAARNLRHDFLARTCLTLGIKTMALAHHSDDQVELFFLRMFRGAGGEGLAGMRWSGPSPSDETIEVVRPLLGLLKDDLQSFAKEEHIEFRSDETNAQLDIERNRIRHELLPLIRERYQSALVKTALRSMEIIGAESDFVRESARSWEHRKNDIAFDHLHPAVQRQWLQMELLKLEINPEFDLIERLRSESGRVIMLSPGLTIWRDHQGNIQSHAVSSVAFDADQRTVDLSAKEGQTSFGGVTITWQIEECRTSSEAVPNAVAGSECFDARKVGSPIVLRHWRPGDRFHPIGMNTPVKLQNLFTNEKIPRERRHELVVTATARGDIFWVEGLRMSAQFKLDNQTVSGLKWTWGRE
;
A
#
# COMPACT_ATOMS: atom_id res chain seq x y z
N MET A 1 -6.97 4.45 -48.78
CA MET A 1 -6.90 4.51 -47.29
C MET A 1 -5.44 4.29 -46.93
N SER A 2 -4.81 5.17 -46.14
CA SER A 2 -3.38 5.04 -45.84
C SER A 2 -3.10 3.72 -45.11
N HIS A 3 -1.87 3.22 -45.21
CA HIS A 3 -1.45 1.98 -44.55
C HIS A 3 -1.67 2.03 -43.03
N LEU A 4 -1.40 3.19 -42.40
CA LEU A 4 -1.60 3.39 -40.97
C LEU A 4 -3.09 3.30 -40.58
N VAL A 5 -3.97 3.96 -41.33
CA VAL A 5 -5.42 3.94 -41.03
C VAL A 5 -5.97 2.50 -41.07
N SER A 6 -5.53 1.70 -42.05
CA SER A 6 -5.89 0.29 -42.15
C SER A 6 -5.39 -0.52 -40.95
N LYS A 7 -4.13 -0.34 -40.53
CA LYS A 7 -3.57 -0.99 -39.33
C LYS A 7 -4.35 -0.64 -38.06
N VAL A 8 -4.69 0.64 -37.86
CA VAL A 8 -5.46 1.11 -36.70
C VAL A 8 -6.87 0.53 -36.73
N GLU A 9 -7.53 0.53 -37.89
CA GLU A 9 -8.85 -0.07 -38.04
C GLU A 9 -8.84 -1.58 -37.71
N GLN A 10 -7.85 -2.33 -38.21
CA GLN A 10 -7.68 -3.74 -37.89
C GLN A 10 -7.47 -3.96 -36.39
N ALA A 11 -6.68 -3.13 -35.73
CA ALA A 11 -6.48 -3.21 -34.29
C ALA A 11 -7.77 -2.91 -33.50
N ILE A 12 -8.52 -1.89 -33.91
CA ILE A 12 -9.82 -1.54 -33.32
C ILE A 12 -10.79 -2.72 -33.43
N GLN A 13 -10.86 -3.37 -34.59
CA GLN A 13 -11.75 -4.51 -34.83
C GLN A 13 -11.31 -5.75 -34.06
N ALA A 14 -10.02 -6.10 -34.11
CA ALA A 14 -9.49 -7.28 -33.43
C ALA A 14 -9.67 -7.22 -31.91
N GLN A 15 -9.61 -6.02 -31.33
CA GLN A 15 -9.74 -5.79 -29.90
C GLN A 15 -11.14 -5.30 -29.48
N ASN A 16 -12.09 -5.19 -30.43
CA ASN A 16 -13.43 -4.65 -30.22
C ASN A 16 -13.47 -3.29 -29.45
N LEU A 17 -12.58 -2.36 -29.81
CA LEU A 17 -12.39 -1.11 -29.03
C LEU A 17 -13.54 -0.11 -29.14
N PHE A 18 -14.31 -0.16 -30.23
CA PHE A 18 -15.42 0.75 -30.48
C PHE A 18 -16.60 -0.01 -31.05
N GLN A 19 -17.80 0.44 -30.69
CA GLN A 19 -19.04 -0.03 -31.29
C GLN A 19 -19.42 0.84 -32.50
N PRO A 20 -20.18 0.30 -33.47
CA PRO A 20 -20.76 1.11 -34.54
C PRO A 20 -21.66 2.21 -33.99
N ASN A 21 -21.71 3.36 -34.68
CA ASN A 21 -22.54 4.52 -34.31
C ASN A 21 -22.29 5.12 -32.92
N GLN A 22 -21.11 4.85 -32.34
CA GLN A 22 -20.76 5.31 -31.00
C GLN A 22 -20.22 6.75 -30.99
N PHE A 23 -20.48 7.47 -29.90
CA PHE A 23 -19.84 8.76 -29.60
C PHE A 23 -18.55 8.53 -28.81
N ILE A 24 -17.43 9.10 -29.27
CA ILE A 24 -16.09 8.93 -28.70
C ILE A 24 -15.50 10.30 -28.34
N LEU A 25 -14.94 10.41 -27.13
CA LEU A 25 -14.15 11.57 -26.71
C LEU A 25 -12.67 11.32 -27.03
N VAL A 26 -12.04 12.15 -27.85
CA VAL A 26 -10.61 12.01 -28.19
C VAL A 26 -9.81 13.00 -27.35
N ALA A 27 -8.88 12.50 -26.54
CA ALA A 27 -7.98 13.35 -25.75
C ALA A 27 -6.81 13.84 -26.62
N VAL A 28 -6.72 15.15 -26.83
CA VAL A 28 -5.74 15.76 -27.74
C VAL A 28 -4.87 16.75 -27.00
N SER A 29 -3.57 16.46 -26.88
CA SER A 29 -2.59 17.34 -26.25
C SER A 29 -2.00 18.38 -27.21
N GLY A 30 -2.17 18.18 -28.52
CA GLY A 30 -1.53 18.98 -29.57
C GLY A 30 -0.17 18.44 -30.02
N GLY A 31 0.34 17.41 -29.35
CA GLY A 31 1.52 16.66 -29.78
C GLY A 31 1.21 15.65 -30.89
N LEU A 32 2.27 15.21 -31.58
CA LEU A 32 2.24 14.27 -32.72
C LEU A 32 1.24 13.13 -32.52
N ASP A 33 1.40 12.35 -31.46
CA ASP A 33 0.66 11.08 -31.28
C ASP A 33 -0.85 11.35 -31.19
N SER A 34 -1.23 12.39 -30.45
CA SER A 34 -2.63 12.78 -30.24
C SER A 34 -3.28 13.38 -31.48
N MET A 35 -2.51 14.13 -32.27
CA MET A 35 -2.97 14.65 -33.56
C MET A 35 -3.16 13.50 -34.56
N VAL A 36 -2.19 12.58 -34.66
CA VAL A 36 -2.32 11.40 -35.51
C VAL A 36 -3.54 10.56 -35.14
N LEU A 37 -3.78 10.31 -33.83
CA LEU A 37 -4.98 9.61 -33.38
C LEU A 37 -6.26 10.31 -33.87
N LEU A 38 -6.36 11.62 -33.68
CA LEU A 38 -7.51 12.42 -34.09
C LEU A 38 -7.78 12.26 -35.60
N HIS A 39 -6.75 12.49 -36.42
CA HIS A 39 -6.87 12.41 -37.88
C HIS A 39 -7.22 11.00 -38.36
N VAL A 40 -6.64 9.95 -37.75
CA VAL A 40 -6.98 8.56 -38.10
C VAL A 40 -8.44 8.26 -37.77
N LEU A 41 -8.93 8.62 -36.58
CA LEU A 41 -10.32 8.39 -36.20
C LEU A 41 -11.29 9.17 -37.09
N CYS A 42 -10.97 10.42 -37.45
CA CYS A 42 -11.77 11.21 -38.41
C CYS A 42 -11.93 10.51 -39.77
N ARG A 43 -10.87 9.84 -40.28
CA ARG A 43 -10.95 9.08 -41.53
C ARG A 43 -11.88 7.86 -41.44
N LEU A 44 -12.08 7.34 -40.23
CA LEU A 44 -12.90 6.15 -39.97
C LEU A 44 -14.35 6.48 -39.59
N VAL A 45 -14.64 7.72 -39.20
CA VAL A 45 -16.00 8.21 -38.83
C VAL A 45 -17.05 7.79 -39.86
N GLY A 46 -16.85 8.11 -41.14
CA GLY A 46 -17.86 7.85 -42.17
C GLY A 46 -18.14 6.35 -42.40
N LYS A 47 -17.16 5.48 -42.15
CA LYS A 47 -17.29 4.04 -42.34
C LYS A 47 -18.02 3.35 -41.18
N HIS A 48 -17.86 3.85 -39.97
CA HIS A 48 -18.41 3.24 -38.75
C HIS A 48 -19.57 4.03 -38.11
N GLY A 49 -19.92 5.19 -38.67
CA GLY A 49 -20.96 6.07 -38.15
C GLY A 49 -20.60 6.76 -36.83
N TRP A 50 -19.32 6.86 -36.50
CA TRP A 50 -18.89 7.43 -35.22
C TRP A 50 -19.14 8.94 -35.13
N MET A 51 -19.35 9.42 -33.92
CA MET A 51 -19.30 10.85 -33.61
C MET A 51 -18.06 11.10 -32.74
N LEU A 52 -17.34 12.20 -32.99
CA LEU A 52 -16.14 12.55 -32.25
C LEU A 52 -16.29 13.90 -31.56
N ALA A 53 -15.77 14.00 -30.34
CA ALA A 53 -15.53 15.26 -29.64
C ALA A 53 -14.07 15.30 -29.19
N VAL A 54 -13.47 16.49 -29.20
CA VAL A 54 -12.07 16.71 -28.80
C VAL A 54 -12.03 17.30 -27.40
N ALA A 55 -11.20 16.72 -26.54
CA ALA A 55 -10.90 17.25 -25.20
C ALA A 55 -9.41 17.56 -25.04
N HIS A 56 -9.09 18.78 -24.62
CA HIS A 56 -7.73 19.23 -24.34
C HIS A 56 -7.59 19.67 -22.89
N PHE A 57 -6.53 19.21 -22.21
CA PHE A 57 -6.24 19.62 -20.83
C PHE A 57 -4.96 20.45 -20.78
N ASN A 58 -5.10 21.70 -20.36
CA ASN A 58 -3.99 22.63 -20.18
C ASN A 58 -3.45 22.53 -18.74
N HIS A 59 -2.22 22.06 -18.60
CA HIS A 59 -1.54 21.83 -17.32
C HIS A 59 -0.99 23.11 -16.65
N LEU A 60 -1.01 24.26 -17.33
CA LEU A 60 -0.45 25.55 -16.89
C LEU A 60 1.04 25.51 -16.47
N LEU A 61 1.80 24.51 -16.95
CA LEU A 61 3.21 24.33 -16.59
C LEU A 61 4.16 25.31 -17.29
N ARG A 62 3.72 25.99 -18.35
CA ARG A 62 4.58 26.79 -19.25
C ARG A 62 4.10 28.20 -19.54
N GLY A 63 3.15 28.71 -18.75
CA GLY A 63 2.51 30.00 -19.04
C GLY A 63 1.99 30.06 -20.48
N GLY A 64 2.39 31.11 -21.23
CA GLY A 64 1.86 31.40 -22.57
C GLY A 64 2.06 30.33 -23.65
N SER A 65 3.01 29.39 -23.50
CA SER A 65 3.12 28.27 -24.44
C SER A 65 1.95 27.29 -24.32
N SER A 66 1.42 27.09 -23.11
CA SER A 66 0.31 26.16 -22.90
C SER A 66 -1.01 26.71 -23.45
N ASP A 67 -1.19 28.03 -23.40
CA ASP A 67 -2.34 28.69 -24.03
C ASP A 67 -2.29 28.57 -25.55
N ALA A 68 -1.08 28.66 -26.12
CA ALA A 68 -0.87 28.48 -27.55
C ALA A 68 -1.06 27.00 -28.00
N ASP A 69 -0.80 26.02 -27.12
CA ASP A 69 -1.14 24.61 -27.37
C ASP A 69 -2.67 24.41 -27.41
N ALA A 70 -3.39 25.00 -26.45
CA ALA A 70 -4.85 24.91 -26.40
C ALA A 70 -5.52 25.55 -27.63
N GLU A 71 -5.04 26.73 -28.04
CA GLU A 71 -5.54 27.43 -29.22
C GLU A 71 -5.24 26.65 -30.51
N PHE A 72 -4.05 26.05 -30.61
CA PHE A 72 -3.68 25.18 -31.73
C PHE A 72 -4.65 23.99 -31.87
N VAL A 73 -4.94 23.27 -30.78
CA VAL A 73 -5.87 22.14 -30.80
C VAL A 73 -7.29 22.60 -31.11
N ARG A 74 -7.72 23.77 -30.58
CA ARG A 74 -9.03 24.35 -30.88
C ARG A 74 -9.20 24.62 -32.38
N LEU A 75 -8.18 25.20 -33.03
CA LEU A 75 -8.20 25.47 -34.47
C LEU A 75 -8.23 24.17 -35.28
N ALA A 76 -7.42 23.18 -34.91
CA ALA A 76 -7.43 21.88 -35.59
C ALA A 76 -8.79 21.16 -35.46
N ALA A 77 -9.41 21.17 -34.27
CA ALA A 77 -10.74 20.63 -34.06
C ALA A 77 -11.81 21.37 -34.89
N ALA A 78 -11.71 22.70 -34.99
CA ALA A 78 -12.61 23.51 -35.81
C ALA A 78 -12.48 23.21 -37.31
N GLN A 79 -11.25 23.03 -37.82
CA GLN A 79 -11.00 22.63 -39.22
C GLN A 79 -11.63 21.27 -39.55
N LEU A 80 -11.67 20.35 -38.58
CA LEU A 80 -12.30 19.04 -38.70
C LEU A 80 -13.81 19.04 -38.40
N GLY A 81 -14.39 20.20 -38.06
CA GLY A 81 -15.82 20.33 -37.73
C GLY A 81 -16.22 19.64 -36.42
N LEU A 82 -15.29 19.47 -35.48
CA LEU A 82 -15.50 18.72 -34.23
C LEU A 82 -15.77 19.65 -33.05
N LYS A 83 -16.59 19.18 -32.11
CA LYS A 83 -16.80 19.86 -30.82
C LYS A 83 -15.50 19.85 -30.02
N PHE A 84 -15.07 21.02 -29.55
CA PHE A 84 -13.89 21.18 -28.71
C PHE A 84 -14.27 21.55 -27.27
N ILE A 85 -13.67 20.85 -26.31
CA ILE A 85 -13.80 21.09 -24.88
C ILE A 85 -12.38 21.23 -24.31
N SER A 86 -12.18 22.23 -23.46
CA SER A 86 -10.90 22.37 -22.75
C SER A 86 -11.10 22.77 -21.29
N GLU A 87 -10.15 22.38 -20.46
CA GLU A 87 -10.02 22.82 -19.08
C GLU A 87 -8.55 23.17 -18.81
N GLN A 88 -8.33 24.17 -17.97
CA GLN A 88 -7.02 24.56 -17.50
C GLN A 88 -6.94 24.48 -15.98
N ARG A 89 -5.88 23.89 -15.44
CA ARG A 89 -5.62 23.85 -14.00
C ARG A 89 -4.13 23.91 -13.69
N ASP A 90 -3.80 24.56 -12.58
CA ASP A 90 -2.43 24.60 -12.04
C ASP A 90 -2.07 23.25 -11.42
N VAL A 91 -1.26 22.47 -12.15
CA VAL A 91 -0.78 21.17 -11.70
C VAL A 91 0.22 21.28 -10.55
N GLN A 92 1.07 22.32 -10.54
CA GLN A 92 2.09 22.47 -9.49
C GLN A 92 1.45 22.74 -8.14
N GLN A 93 0.45 23.61 -8.11
CA GLN A 93 -0.33 23.89 -6.91
C GLN A 93 -1.01 22.62 -6.40
N PHE A 94 -1.63 21.84 -7.29
CA PHE A 94 -2.28 20.58 -6.91
C PHE A 94 -1.30 19.53 -6.38
N ALA A 95 -0.14 19.38 -7.03
CA ALA A 95 0.91 18.46 -6.63
C ALA A 95 1.42 18.75 -5.22
N ARG A 96 1.67 20.04 -4.90
CA ARG A 96 2.09 20.47 -3.56
C ARG A 96 1.03 20.21 -2.50
N ALA A 97 -0.23 20.51 -2.80
CA ALA A 97 -1.35 20.31 -1.87
C ALA A 97 -1.56 18.83 -1.52
N HIS A 98 -1.37 17.92 -2.47
CA HIS A 98 -1.62 16.48 -2.30
C HIS A 98 -0.34 15.65 -2.07
N LYS A 99 0.82 16.30 -1.94
CA LYS A 99 2.14 15.64 -1.82
C LYS A 99 2.41 14.61 -2.92
N LEU A 100 2.01 14.92 -4.15
CA LEU A 100 2.22 14.09 -5.32
C LEU A 100 3.38 14.62 -6.17
N SER A 101 3.94 13.76 -7.03
CA SER A 101 4.79 14.24 -8.11
C SER A 101 3.97 15.06 -9.12
N VAL A 102 4.63 15.99 -9.81
CA VAL A 102 3.97 16.82 -10.85
C VAL A 102 3.37 15.93 -11.95
N GLU A 103 4.03 14.83 -12.33
CA GLU A 103 3.53 13.87 -13.32
C GLU A 103 2.25 13.16 -12.84
N MET A 104 2.23 12.67 -11.59
CA MET A 104 1.03 12.03 -11.03
C MET A 104 -0.12 13.02 -10.90
N ALA A 105 0.15 14.24 -10.44
CA ALA A 105 -0.84 15.31 -10.37
C ALA A 105 -1.41 15.66 -11.75
N ALA A 106 -0.55 15.84 -12.76
CA ALA A 106 -0.95 16.09 -14.14
C ALA A 106 -1.84 14.96 -14.67
N ARG A 107 -1.45 13.71 -14.42
CA ARG A 107 -2.20 12.52 -14.85
C ARG A 107 -3.57 12.48 -14.20
N ASN A 108 -3.67 12.64 -12.89
CA ASN A 108 -4.93 12.57 -12.15
C ASN A 108 -5.90 13.65 -12.63
N LEU A 109 -5.47 14.91 -12.64
CA LEU A 109 -6.30 16.03 -13.08
C LEU A 109 -6.78 15.87 -14.53
N ARG A 110 -5.91 15.37 -15.42
CA ARG A 110 -6.27 15.10 -16.81
C ARG A 110 -7.34 14.01 -16.91
N HIS A 111 -7.17 12.89 -16.21
CA HIS A 111 -8.17 11.81 -16.23
C HIS A 111 -9.51 12.25 -15.61
N ASP A 112 -9.47 13.04 -14.54
CA ASP A 112 -10.68 13.60 -13.90
C ASP A 112 -11.43 14.53 -14.87
N PHE A 113 -10.72 15.43 -15.56
CA PHE A 113 -11.31 16.29 -16.59
C PHE A 113 -11.94 15.46 -17.73
N LEU A 114 -11.24 14.48 -18.25
CA LEU A 114 -11.73 13.65 -19.35
C LEU A 114 -12.98 12.85 -18.94
N ALA A 115 -12.97 12.25 -17.75
CA ALA A 115 -14.12 11.52 -17.22
C ALA A 115 -15.34 12.43 -17.02
N ARG A 116 -15.16 13.61 -16.38
CA ARG A 116 -16.24 14.59 -16.21
C ARG A 116 -16.80 15.08 -17.56
N THR A 117 -15.94 15.29 -18.55
CA THR A 117 -16.34 15.68 -19.90
C THR A 117 -17.17 14.58 -20.57
N CYS A 118 -16.76 13.33 -20.44
CA CYS A 118 -17.53 12.17 -20.91
C CYS A 118 -18.94 12.15 -20.28
N LEU A 119 -19.04 12.24 -18.95
CA LEU A 119 -20.32 12.25 -18.24
C LEU A 119 -21.23 13.39 -18.69
N THR A 120 -20.68 14.60 -18.81
CA THR A 120 -21.43 15.80 -19.23
C THR A 120 -21.99 15.67 -20.64
N LEU A 121 -21.28 14.97 -21.53
CA LEU A 121 -21.68 14.77 -22.92
C LEU A 121 -22.44 13.45 -23.15
N GLY A 122 -22.64 12.64 -22.12
CA GLY A 122 -23.23 11.30 -22.26
C GLY A 122 -22.36 10.33 -23.07
N ILE A 123 -21.05 10.57 -23.13
CA ILE A 123 -20.07 9.72 -23.82
C ILE A 123 -19.56 8.66 -22.85
N LYS A 124 -19.49 7.40 -23.29
CA LYS A 124 -19.00 6.28 -22.46
C LYS A 124 -17.56 5.87 -22.74
N THR A 125 -16.95 6.37 -23.82
CA THR A 125 -15.62 5.93 -24.25
C THR A 125 -14.75 7.12 -24.61
N MET A 126 -13.54 7.15 -24.04
CA MET A 126 -12.49 8.10 -24.38
C MET A 126 -11.29 7.40 -25.02
N ALA A 127 -10.70 8.02 -26.05
CA ALA A 127 -9.53 7.52 -26.77
C ALA A 127 -8.27 8.31 -26.40
N LEU A 128 -7.19 7.59 -26.08
CA LEU A 128 -5.86 8.13 -25.77
C LEU A 128 -4.82 7.64 -26.78
N ALA A 129 -3.87 8.51 -27.12
CA ALA A 129 -2.86 8.24 -28.15
C ALA A 129 -1.60 7.52 -27.64
N HIS A 130 -1.75 6.63 -26.66
CA HIS A 130 -0.61 5.83 -26.20
C HIS A 130 -0.17 4.84 -27.29
N HIS A 131 1.13 4.69 -27.46
CA HIS A 131 1.73 3.85 -28.50
C HIS A 131 2.75 2.85 -27.94
N SER A 132 3.43 2.11 -28.80
CA SER A 132 4.31 1.00 -28.37
C SER A 132 5.54 1.45 -27.57
N ASP A 133 6.16 2.58 -27.88
CA ASP A 133 7.25 3.10 -27.04
C ASP A 133 6.76 3.45 -25.63
N ASP A 134 5.53 3.97 -25.46
CA ASP A 134 4.95 4.19 -24.12
C ASP A 134 4.81 2.89 -23.33
N GLN A 135 4.49 1.78 -24.02
CA GLN A 135 4.44 0.45 -23.40
C GLN A 135 5.82 0.02 -22.91
N VAL A 136 6.85 0.21 -23.73
CA VAL A 136 8.22 -0.18 -23.38
C VAL A 136 8.75 0.68 -22.24
N GLU A 137 8.50 1.99 -22.26
CA GLU A 137 8.82 2.88 -21.14
C GLU A 137 8.18 2.40 -19.84
N LEU A 138 6.87 2.10 -19.89
CA LEU A 138 6.13 1.62 -18.73
C LEU A 138 6.64 0.25 -18.26
N PHE A 139 7.01 -0.63 -19.18
CA PHE A 139 7.56 -1.95 -18.87
C PHE A 139 8.84 -1.83 -18.03
N PHE A 140 9.81 -1.03 -18.46
CA PHE A 140 11.05 -0.82 -17.69
C PHE A 140 10.80 -0.11 -16.36
N LEU A 141 9.93 0.91 -16.35
CA LEU A 141 9.57 1.62 -15.13
C LEU A 141 8.91 0.69 -14.09
N ARG A 142 8.02 -0.20 -14.52
CA ARG A 142 7.37 -1.19 -13.64
C ARG A 142 8.34 -2.30 -13.22
N MET A 143 9.24 -2.72 -14.10
CA MET A 143 10.29 -3.69 -13.79
C MET A 143 11.22 -3.18 -12.69
N PHE A 144 11.69 -1.94 -12.79
CA PHE A 144 12.55 -1.34 -11.76
C PHE A 144 11.84 -1.15 -10.42
N ARG A 145 10.50 -1.06 -10.43
CA ARG A 145 9.67 -1.00 -9.22
C ARG A 145 9.28 -2.38 -8.68
N GLY A 146 9.79 -3.47 -9.27
CA GLY A 146 9.50 -4.84 -8.82
C GLY A 146 8.07 -5.31 -9.12
N ALA A 147 7.43 -4.79 -10.16
CA ALA A 147 6.09 -5.20 -10.54
C ALA A 147 6.03 -6.70 -10.93
N GLY A 148 4.97 -7.39 -10.51
CA GLY A 148 4.68 -8.76 -10.94
C GLY A 148 4.13 -8.85 -12.36
N GLY A 149 3.71 -10.05 -12.78
CA GLY A 149 3.29 -10.33 -14.15
C GLY A 149 2.18 -9.41 -14.67
N GLU A 150 1.13 -9.16 -13.88
CA GLU A 150 0.06 -8.22 -14.25
C GLU A 150 0.57 -6.79 -14.51
N GLY A 151 1.54 -6.32 -13.72
CA GLY A 151 2.15 -5.02 -13.96
C GLY A 151 3.04 -5.03 -15.19
N LEU A 152 3.83 -6.08 -15.38
CA LEU A 152 4.75 -6.21 -16.53
C LEU A 152 4.02 -6.42 -17.87
N ALA A 153 2.76 -6.86 -17.87
CA ALA A 153 1.92 -6.94 -19.06
C ALA A 153 1.62 -5.58 -19.71
N GLY A 154 1.96 -4.47 -19.04
CA GLY A 154 1.83 -3.11 -19.57
C GLY A 154 0.45 -2.51 -19.46
N MET A 155 0.13 -1.59 -20.37
CA MET A 155 -1.20 -1.03 -20.53
C MET A 155 -2.09 -1.99 -21.33
N ARG A 156 -3.37 -2.05 -20.99
CA ARG A 156 -4.37 -2.76 -21.79
C ARG A 156 -4.87 -1.88 -22.94
N TRP A 157 -5.36 -2.50 -24.01
CA TRP A 157 -5.97 -1.81 -25.15
C TRP A 157 -7.22 -1.02 -24.74
N SER A 158 -8.02 -1.59 -23.84
CA SER A 158 -9.13 -0.92 -23.18
C SER A 158 -9.17 -1.21 -21.68
N GLY A 159 -9.93 -0.42 -20.92
CA GLY A 159 -10.17 -0.63 -19.49
C GLY A 159 -10.88 0.57 -18.87
N PRO A 160 -11.38 0.44 -17.62
CA PRO A 160 -12.05 1.53 -16.93
C PRO A 160 -11.14 2.74 -16.73
N SER A 161 -11.73 3.93 -16.74
CA SER A 161 -11.02 5.16 -16.38
C SER A 161 -10.67 5.11 -14.89
N PRO A 162 -9.45 5.53 -14.49
CA PRO A 162 -9.08 5.58 -13.08
C PRO A 162 -9.91 6.58 -12.27
N SER A 163 -10.58 7.53 -12.94
CA SER A 163 -11.42 8.55 -12.31
C SER A 163 -12.90 8.18 -12.28
N ASP A 164 -13.34 7.23 -13.13
CA ASP A 164 -14.73 6.77 -13.20
C ASP A 164 -14.80 5.43 -13.95
N GLU A 165 -15.16 4.35 -13.25
CA GLU A 165 -15.18 3.00 -13.82
C GLU A 165 -16.25 2.81 -14.91
N THR A 166 -17.25 3.69 -14.99
CA THR A 166 -18.29 3.63 -16.01
C THR A 166 -17.82 4.14 -17.38
N ILE A 167 -16.68 4.84 -17.41
CA ILE A 167 -16.06 5.37 -18.63
C ILE A 167 -14.93 4.46 -19.08
N GLU A 168 -14.99 4.01 -20.32
CA GLU A 168 -13.95 3.17 -20.92
C GLU A 168 -12.85 4.03 -21.55
N VAL A 169 -11.59 3.70 -21.23
CA VAL A 169 -10.39 4.30 -21.83
C VAL A 169 -9.82 3.33 -22.84
N VAL A 170 -9.78 3.75 -24.11
CA VAL A 170 -9.22 2.94 -25.21
C VAL A 170 -7.95 3.56 -25.77
N ARG A 171 -7.05 2.71 -26.28
CA ARG A 171 -5.73 3.10 -26.81
C ARG A 171 -5.52 2.51 -28.22
N PRO A 172 -6.09 3.09 -29.28
CA PRO A 172 -6.05 2.51 -30.62
C PRO A 172 -4.64 2.39 -31.22
N LEU A 173 -3.69 3.20 -30.75
CA LEU A 173 -2.31 3.23 -31.27
C LEU A 173 -1.34 2.32 -30.50
N LEU A 174 -1.81 1.55 -29.51
CA LEU A 174 -0.96 0.92 -28.49
C LEU A 174 0.09 -0.04 -29.03
N GLY A 175 -0.22 -0.73 -30.14
CA GLY A 175 0.68 -1.65 -30.82
C GLY A 175 1.52 -1.03 -31.94
N LEU A 176 1.42 0.29 -32.17
CA LEU A 176 2.08 0.97 -33.30
C LEU A 176 3.37 1.65 -32.88
N LEU A 177 4.36 1.63 -33.77
CA LEU A 177 5.66 2.28 -33.59
C LEU A 177 5.52 3.79 -33.75
N LYS A 178 6.32 4.56 -32.99
CA LYS A 178 6.35 6.02 -33.13
C LYS A 178 6.73 6.47 -34.54
N ASP A 179 7.62 5.74 -35.21
CA ASP A 179 8.06 6.04 -36.58
C ASP A 179 6.92 5.91 -37.60
N ASP A 180 5.98 4.97 -37.38
CA ASP A 180 4.78 4.82 -38.21
C ASP A 180 3.87 6.06 -38.05
N LEU A 181 3.75 6.61 -36.84
CA LEU A 181 2.97 7.82 -36.57
C LEU A 181 3.62 9.06 -37.20
N GLN A 182 4.95 9.18 -37.11
CA GLN A 182 5.70 10.27 -37.74
C GLN A 182 5.57 10.24 -39.26
N SER A 183 5.64 9.06 -39.87
CA SER A 183 5.52 8.89 -41.32
C SER A 183 4.14 9.30 -41.80
N PHE A 184 3.08 8.85 -41.13
CA PHE A 184 1.72 9.25 -41.44
C PHE A 184 1.47 10.75 -41.25
N ALA A 185 2.00 11.36 -40.19
CA ALA A 185 1.88 12.80 -39.99
C ALA A 185 2.53 13.60 -41.13
N LYS A 186 3.67 13.13 -41.65
CA LYS A 186 4.33 13.75 -42.82
C LYS A 186 3.52 13.55 -44.10
N GLU A 187 3.02 12.34 -44.34
CA GLU A 187 2.22 12.00 -45.53
C GLU A 187 0.93 12.81 -45.62
N GLU A 188 0.25 13.01 -44.48
CA GLU A 188 -1.03 13.72 -44.41
C GLU A 188 -0.88 15.21 -44.07
N HIS A 189 0.36 15.71 -44.00
CA HIS A 189 0.67 17.09 -43.63
C HIS A 189 -0.01 17.53 -42.31
N ILE A 190 -0.01 16.63 -41.32
CA ILE A 190 -0.58 16.90 -40.00
C ILE A 190 0.38 17.80 -39.23
N GLU A 191 -0.08 19.00 -38.91
CA GLU A 191 0.63 19.89 -38.00
C GLU A 191 0.53 19.36 -36.57
N PHE A 192 1.60 19.55 -35.79
CA PHE A 192 1.64 19.24 -34.37
C PHE A 192 2.69 20.11 -33.68
N ARG A 193 2.55 20.30 -32.37
CA ARG A 193 3.49 21.05 -31.55
C ARG A 193 4.44 20.11 -30.81
N SER A 194 5.71 20.49 -30.70
CA SER A 194 6.70 19.77 -29.90
C SER A 194 6.67 20.25 -28.46
N ASP A 195 6.58 19.31 -27.54
CA ASP A 195 6.56 19.57 -26.11
C ASP A 195 8.00 19.59 -25.55
N GLU A 196 8.43 20.75 -25.03
CA GLU A 196 9.81 20.98 -24.53
C GLU A 196 10.10 20.24 -23.21
N THR A 197 9.11 20.04 -22.34
CA THR A 197 9.27 19.27 -21.08
C THR A 197 9.59 17.81 -21.32
N ASN A 198 9.25 17.27 -22.50
CA ASN A 198 9.69 15.93 -22.87
C ASN A 198 11.21 15.80 -22.93
N ALA A 199 11.98 16.88 -22.99
CA ALA A 199 13.45 16.84 -22.99
C ALA A 199 14.06 16.88 -21.58
N GLN A 200 13.27 17.10 -20.51
CA GLN A 200 13.78 17.23 -19.15
C GLN A 200 14.12 15.85 -18.55
N LEU A 201 15.38 15.64 -18.15
CA LEU A 201 15.89 14.35 -17.65
C LEU A 201 15.73 14.16 -16.14
N ASP A 202 15.10 15.07 -15.42
CA ASP A 202 14.76 14.90 -14.00
C ASP A 202 13.62 13.89 -13.78
N ILE A 203 12.79 13.67 -14.80
CA ILE A 203 11.71 12.70 -14.79
C ILE A 203 12.24 11.30 -15.19
N GLU A 204 12.04 10.29 -14.33
CA GLU A 204 12.50 8.90 -14.57
C GLU A 204 12.08 8.38 -15.95
N ARG A 205 10.85 8.66 -16.36
CA ARG A 205 10.31 8.24 -17.66
C ARG A 205 11.06 8.86 -18.83
N ASN A 206 11.45 10.13 -18.74
CA ASN A 206 12.23 10.81 -19.77
C ASN A 206 13.66 10.26 -19.83
N ARG A 207 14.27 9.93 -18.69
CA ARG A 207 15.58 9.22 -18.67
C ARG A 207 15.50 7.86 -19.33
N ILE A 208 14.44 7.10 -19.07
CA ILE A 208 14.21 5.82 -19.76
C ILE A 208 14.15 6.05 -21.27
N ARG A 209 13.33 7.01 -21.72
CA ARG A 209 13.13 7.32 -23.14
C ARG A 209 14.40 7.80 -23.86
N HIS A 210 15.19 8.68 -23.24
CA HIS A 210 16.30 9.38 -23.91
C HIS A 210 17.68 8.79 -23.63
N GLU A 211 17.86 8.05 -22.53
CA GLU A 211 19.15 7.44 -22.20
C GLU A 211 19.08 5.92 -22.33
N LEU A 212 18.15 5.27 -21.61
CA LEU A 212 18.14 3.82 -21.49
C LEU A 212 17.70 3.10 -22.77
N LEU A 213 16.55 3.47 -23.33
CA LEU A 213 16.02 2.81 -24.53
C LEU A 213 16.96 2.97 -25.73
N PRO A 214 17.55 4.15 -26.00
CA PRO A 214 18.54 4.31 -27.07
C PRO A 214 19.78 3.45 -26.84
N LEU A 215 20.32 3.42 -25.61
CA LEU A 215 21.46 2.58 -25.25
C LEU A 215 21.17 1.10 -25.52
N ILE A 216 20.00 0.60 -25.10
CA ILE A 216 19.62 -0.80 -25.32
C ILE A 216 19.46 -1.09 -26.82
N ARG A 217 18.81 -0.20 -27.57
CA ARG A 217 18.62 -0.34 -29.03
C ARG A 217 19.94 -0.37 -29.78
N GLU A 218 20.89 0.48 -29.41
CA GLU A 218 22.19 0.60 -30.08
C GLU A 218 23.14 -0.55 -29.72
N ARG A 219 23.22 -0.92 -28.43
CA ARG A 219 24.26 -1.84 -27.92
C ARG A 219 23.84 -3.29 -27.79
N TYR A 220 22.53 -3.58 -27.70
CA TYR A 220 22.04 -4.92 -27.33
C TYR A 220 20.98 -5.46 -28.28
N GLN A 221 19.88 -4.73 -28.54
CA GLN A 221 18.75 -5.22 -29.30
C GLN A 221 18.05 -4.10 -30.08
N SER A 222 18.32 -3.99 -31.38
CA SER A 222 17.75 -2.96 -32.25
C SER A 222 16.22 -3.05 -32.38
N ALA A 223 15.65 -4.25 -32.32
CA ALA A 223 14.21 -4.49 -32.32
C ALA A 223 13.62 -4.54 -30.90
N LEU A 224 14.11 -3.70 -29.99
CA LEU A 224 13.73 -3.67 -28.56
C LEU A 224 12.22 -3.61 -28.38
N VAL A 225 11.54 -2.72 -29.12
CA VAL A 225 10.09 -2.51 -28.98
C VAL A 225 9.31 -3.79 -29.28
N LYS A 226 9.60 -4.43 -30.41
CA LYS A 226 8.96 -5.70 -30.80
C LYS A 226 9.22 -6.81 -29.79
N THR A 227 10.46 -6.89 -29.30
CA THR A 227 10.85 -7.93 -28.32
C THR A 227 10.15 -7.71 -26.98
N ALA A 228 10.13 -6.48 -26.47
CA ALA A 228 9.46 -6.12 -25.23
C ALA A 228 7.95 -6.37 -25.31
N LEU A 229 7.28 -5.90 -26.37
CA LEU A 229 5.85 -6.14 -26.56
C LEU A 229 5.49 -7.63 -26.56
N ARG A 230 6.28 -8.47 -27.24
CA ARG A 230 6.07 -9.92 -27.23
C ARG A 230 6.23 -10.52 -25.82
N SER A 231 7.23 -10.08 -25.07
CA SER A 231 7.39 -10.50 -23.67
C SER A 231 6.20 -10.07 -22.81
N MET A 232 5.71 -8.84 -22.98
CA MET A 232 4.55 -8.32 -22.26
C MET A 232 3.27 -9.12 -22.59
N GLU A 233 3.08 -9.50 -23.85
CA GLU A 233 1.95 -10.33 -24.29
C GLU A 233 1.97 -11.72 -23.61
N ILE A 234 3.12 -12.40 -23.62
CA ILE A 234 3.28 -13.71 -22.97
C ILE A 234 3.03 -13.61 -21.47
N ILE A 235 3.70 -12.66 -20.80
CA ILE A 235 3.57 -12.44 -19.36
C ILE A 235 2.12 -12.10 -18.99
N GLY A 236 1.43 -11.30 -19.82
CA GLY A 236 0.03 -10.94 -19.65
C GLY A 236 -0.88 -12.16 -19.71
N ALA A 237 -0.75 -12.98 -20.76
CA ALA A 237 -1.56 -14.19 -20.94
C ALA A 237 -1.36 -15.19 -19.78
N GLU A 238 -0.12 -15.41 -19.35
CA GLU A 238 0.19 -16.26 -18.19
C GLU A 238 -0.41 -15.70 -16.89
N SER A 239 -0.32 -14.39 -16.68
CA SER A 239 -0.89 -13.72 -15.50
C SER A 239 -2.40 -13.81 -15.46
N ASP A 240 -3.07 -13.67 -16.61
CA ASP A 240 -4.52 -13.79 -16.73
C ASP A 240 -4.97 -15.22 -16.44
N PHE A 241 -4.29 -16.23 -16.98
CA PHE A 241 -4.55 -17.63 -16.66
C PHE A 241 -4.41 -17.93 -15.16
N VAL A 242 -3.36 -17.42 -14.51
CA VAL A 242 -3.15 -17.59 -13.07
C VAL A 242 -4.25 -16.89 -12.27
N ARG A 243 -4.69 -15.69 -12.68
CA ARG A 243 -5.79 -14.96 -12.04
C ARG A 243 -7.11 -15.72 -12.15
N GLU A 244 -7.43 -16.25 -13.32
CA GLU A 244 -8.63 -17.06 -13.54
C GLU A 244 -8.58 -18.37 -12.75
N SER A 245 -7.42 -19.00 -12.68
CA SER A 245 -7.20 -20.19 -11.83
C SER A 245 -7.44 -19.89 -10.35
N ALA A 246 -6.96 -18.75 -9.85
CA ALA A 246 -7.19 -18.33 -8.47
C ALA A 246 -8.68 -18.03 -8.20
N ARG A 247 -9.37 -17.34 -9.11
CA ARG A 247 -10.81 -17.07 -9.00
C ARG A 247 -11.65 -18.34 -9.02
N SER A 248 -11.38 -19.26 -9.95
CA SER A 248 -12.13 -20.51 -10.05
C SER A 248 -11.93 -21.41 -8.83
N TRP A 249 -10.76 -21.35 -8.19
CA TRP A 249 -10.49 -22.08 -6.95
C TRP A 249 -11.35 -21.60 -5.77
N GLU A 250 -11.81 -20.35 -5.75
CA GLU A 250 -12.67 -19.82 -4.69
C GLU A 250 -13.92 -20.69 -4.46
N HIS A 251 -14.51 -21.21 -5.54
CA HIS A 251 -15.67 -22.08 -5.50
C HIS A 251 -15.35 -23.56 -5.20
N ARG A 252 -14.06 -23.91 -5.15
CA ARG A 252 -13.55 -25.28 -4.99
C ARG A 252 -12.67 -25.44 -3.74
N LYS A 253 -12.72 -24.48 -2.81
CA LYS A 253 -11.94 -24.49 -1.55
C LYS A 253 -12.17 -25.75 -0.71
N ASN A 254 -13.35 -26.36 -0.81
CA ASN A 254 -13.68 -27.60 -0.12
C ASN A 254 -13.08 -28.84 -0.78
N ASP A 255 -12.74 -28.77 -2.07
CA ASP A 255 -12.25 -29.90 -2.85
C ASP A 255 -10.71 -29.94 -2.90
N ILE A 256 -10.08 -28.77 -2.94
CA ILE A 256 -8.62 -28.63 -3.07
C ILE A 256 -8.14 -27.66 -2.00
N ALA A 257 -7.34 -28.17 -1.05
CA ALA A 257 -6.71 -27.33 -0.04
C ALA A 257 -5.73 -26.33 -0.66
N PHE A 258 -5.60 -25.15 -0.06
CA PHE A 258 -4.72 -24.07 -0.53
C PHE A 258 -3.28 -24.54 -0.75
N ASP A 259 -2.75 -25.34 0.18
CA ASP A 259 -1.36 -25.80 0.15
C ASP A 259 -1.06 -26.78 -1.02
N HIS A 260 -2.09 -27.32 -1.68
CA HIS A 260 -1.97 -28.15 -2.89
C HIS A 260 -2.02 -27.37 -4.21
N LEU A 261 -2.33 -26.07 -4.15
CA LEU A 261 -2.30 -25.21 -5.34
C LEU A 261 -0.87 -24.95 -5.81
N HIS A 262 -0.72 -24.70 -7.11
CA HIS A 262 0.55 -24.22 -7.64
C HIS A 262 0.94 -22.88 -6.97
N PRO A 263 2.22 -22.63 -6.65
CA PRO A 263 2.65 -21.40 -5.95
C PRO A 263 2.22 -20.10 -6.63
N ALA A 264 2.14 -20.08 -7.96
CA ALA A 264 1.62 -18.93 -8.69
C ALA A 264 0.16 -18.61 -8.34
N VAL A 265 -0.70 -19.64 -8.26
CA VAL A 265 -2.11 -19.51 -7.90
C VAL A 265 -2.25 -19.12 -6.43
N GLN A 266 -1.43 -19.71 -5.54
CA GLN A 266 -1.38 -19.32 -4.13
C GLN A 266 -1.07 -17.82 -3.95
N ARG A 267 -0.01 -17.33 -4.61
CA ARG A 267 0.38 -15.91 -4.57
C ARG A 267 -0.71 -15.00 -5.09
N GLN A 268 -1.30 -15.35 -6.24
CA GLN A 268 -2.35 -14.56 -6.87
C GLN A 268 -3.60 -14.50 -6.01
N TRP A 269 -3.99 -15.61 -5.38
CA TRP A 269 -5.10 -15.66 -4.44
C TRP A 269 -4.84 -14.73 -3.24
N LEU A 270 -3.69 -14.85 -2.59
CA LEU A 270 -3.33 -14.00 -1.44
C LEU A 270 -3.24 -12.52 -1.81
N GLN A 271 -2.70 -12.20 -2.99
CA GLN A 271 -2.67 -10.84 -3.50
C GLN A 271 -4.08 -10.26 -3.65
N MET A 272 -5.03 -11.03 -4.19
CA MET A 272 -6.42 -10.60 -4.33
C MET A 272 -7.10 -10.40 -2.97
N GLU A 273 -6.88 -11.29 -2.01
CA GLU A 273 -7.45 -11.17 -0.65
C GLU A 273 -6.88 -9.96 0.09
N LEU A 274 -5.57 -9.69 -0.01
CA LEU A 274 -4.96 -8.50 0.59
C LEU A 274 -5.52 -7.21 0.00
N LEU A 275 -5.72 -7.15 -1.32
CA LEU A 275 -6.31 -5.98 -1.98
C LEU A 275 -7.76 -5.74 -1.56
N LYS A 276 -8.56 -6.79 -1.33
CA LYS A 276 -9.93 -6.66 -0.78
C LYS A 276 -9.92 -6.05 0.63
N LEU A 277 -8.85 -6.26 1.39
CA LEU A 277 -8.63 -5.69 2.73
C LEU A 277 -7.91 -4.33 2.68
N GLU A 278 -7.71 -3.74 1.49
CA GLU A 278 -6.96 -2.49 1.28
C GLU A 278 -5.51 -2.53 1.81
N ILE A 279 -4.92 -3.74 1.89
CA ILE A 279 -3.53 -3.95 2.32
C ILE A 279 -2.64 -4.07 1.08
N ASN A 280 -1.53 -3.34 1.06
CA ASN A 280 -0.54 -3.42 -0.01
C ASN A 280 0.07 -4.85 -0.08
N PRO A 281 -0.07 -5.58 -1.21
CA PRO A 281 0.36 -6.96 -1.31
C PRO A 281 1.86 -7.08 -1.62
N GLU A 282 2.70 -6.77 -0.64
CA GLU A 282 4.16 -6.90 -0.77
C GLU A 282 4.60 -8.36 -0.90
N PHE A 283 5.64 -8.60 -1.70
CA PHE A 283 6.13 -9.96 -1.97
C PHE A 283 6.46 -10.74 -0.69
N ASP A 284 7.19 -10.13 0.25
CA ASP A 284 7.58 -10.78 1.51
C ASP A 284 6.37 -11.10 2.38
N LEU A 285 5.34 -10.25 2.35
CA LEU A 285 4.11 -10.50 3.09
C LEU A 285 3.35 -11.69 2.50
N ILE A 286 3.21 -11.73 1.17
CA ILE A 286 2.60 -12.86 0.46
C ILE A 286 3.34 -14.15 0.77
N GLU A 287 4.67 -14.17 0.71
CA GLU A 287 5.45 -15.38 0.95
C GLU A 287 5.34 -15.88 2.40
N ARG A 288 5.24 -14.97 3.39
CA ARG A 288 4.99 -15.34 4.78
C ARG A 288 3.62 -15.99 4.96
N LEU A 289 2.57 -15.37 4.43
CA LEU A 289 1.20 -15.91 4.47
C LEU A 289 1.08 -17.23 3.69
N ARG A 290 1.83 -17.36 2.59
CA ARG A 290 1.86 -18.57 1.77
C ARG A 290 2.55 -19.74 2.47
N SER A 291 3.65 -19.47 3.18
CA SER A 291 4.49 -20.54 3.73
C SER A 291 4.02 -21.05 5.09
N GLU A 292 3.33 -20.22 5.88
CA GLU A 292 3.00 -20.54 7.27
C GLU A 292 1.53 -20.24 7.58
N SER A 293 0.69 -21.29 7.58
CA SER A 293 -0.72 -21.20 8.01
C SER A 293 -0.81 -20.91 9.51
N GLY A 294 -1.76 -20.06 9.91
CA GLY A 294 -2.07 -19.71 11.29
C GLY A 294 -1.06 -18.76 11.97
N ARG A 295 0.06 -18.42 11.32
CA ARG A 295 1.03 -17.48 11.87
C ARG A 295 0.51 -16.05 11.80
N VAL A 296 0.44 -15.41 12.95
CA VAL A 296 0.07 -13.99 13.08
C VAL A 296 1.24 -13.10 12.63
N ILE A 297 0.96 -12.19 11.70
CA ILE A 297 1.87 -11.19 11.16
C ILE A 297 1.34 -9.81 11.53
N MET A 298 2.17 -9.01 12.20
CA MET A 298 1.87 -7.62 12.48
C MET A 298 2.25 -6.74 11.28
N LEU A 299 1.29 -5.98 10.76
CA LEU A 299 1.53 -5.02 9.67
C LEU A 299 1.83 -3.63 10.21
N SER A 300 1.09 -3.21 11.22
CA SER A 300 1.23 -1.92 11.89
C SER A 300 0.76 -2.04 13.34
N PRO A 301 1.05 -1.05 14.21
CA PRO A 301 0.51 -1.01 15.55
C PRO A 301 -1.02 -1.07 15.49
N GLY A 302 -1.60 -2.13 16.05
CA GLY A 302 -3.05 -2.35 16.05
C GLY A 302 -3.61 -3.13 14.86
N LEU A 303 -2.80 -3.57 13.90
CA LEU A 303 -3.27 -4.42 12.80
C LEU A 303 -2.42 -5.69 12.67
N THR A 304 -3.06 -6.83 12.88
CA THR A 304 -2.49 -8.16 12.67
C THR A 304 -3.28 -8.92 11.64
N ILE A 305 -2.59 -9.76 10.87
CA ILE A 305 -3.20 -10.63 9.88
C ILE A 305 -2.60 -12.04 9.93
N TRP A 306 -3.38 -13.03 9.56
CA TRP A 306 -2.89 -14.39 9.34
C TRP A 306 -3.72 -15.08 8.26
N ARG A 307 -3.18 -16.16 7.71
CA ARG A 307 -3.88 -17.01 6.74
C ARG A 307 -4.36 -18.27 7.45
N ASP A 308 -5.61 -18.67 7.23
CA ASP A 308 -6.14 -19.94 7.75
C ASP A 308 -5.81 -21.14 6.84
N HIS A 309 -6.11 -22.38 7.27
CA HIS A 309 -5.83 -23.56 6.45
C HIS A 309 -6.64 -23.61 5.12
N GLN A 310 -7.72 -22.85 5.03
CA GLN A 310 -8.55 -22.73 3.83
C GLN A 310 -8.03 -21.64 2.87
N GLY A 311 -6.96 -20.94 3.22
CA GLY A 311 -6.37 -19.89 2.39
C GLY A 311 -7.00 -18.51 2.56
N ASN A 312 -7.93 -18.31 3.49
CA ASN A 312 -8.51 -16.99 3.73
C ASN A 312 -7.59 -16.17 4.62
N ILE A 313 -7.53 -14.87 4.36
CA ILE A 313 -6.79 -13.92 5.20
C ILE A 313 -7.75 -13.36 6.24
N GLN A 314 -7.41 -13.58 7.50
CA GLN A 314 -8.10 -12.98 8.64
C GLN A 314 -7.30 -11.76 9.09
N SER A 315 -8.00 -10.69 9.43
CA SER A 315 -7.41 -9.52 10.07
C SER A 315 -8.05 -9.31 11.43
N HIS A 316 -7.21 -8.95 12.40
CA HIS A 316 -7.68 -8.51 13.70
C HIS A 316 -7.07 -7.14 13.96
N ALA A 317 -7.95 -6.14 14.04
CA ALA A 317 -7.61 -4.88 14.65
C ALA A 317 -7.39 -5.17 16.13
N VAL A 318 -6.12 -5.32 16.54
CA VAL A 318 -5.79 -5.35 17.95
C VAL A 318 -6.20 -3.98 18.46
N SER A 319 -7.31 -3.90 19.19
CA SER A 319 -7.62 -2.72 19.98
C SER A 319 -6.37 -2.46 20.78
N SER A 320 -5.64 -1.39 20.44
CA SER A 320 -4.59 -0.91 21.29
C SER A 320 -5.24 -0.77 22.65
N VAL A 321 -4.89 -1.64 23.59
CA VAL A 321 -5.14 -1.35 25.00
C VAL A 321 -4.47 -0.01 25.17
N ALA A 322 -5.31 1.03 25.29
CA ALA A 322 -4.84 2.39 25.42
C ALA A 322 -3.78 2.34 26.52
N PHE A 323 -2.62 2.96 26.29
CA PHE A 323 -1.66 3.15 27.36
C PHE A 323 -2.42 3.89 28.46
N ASP A 324 -2.81 3.16 29.50
CA ASP A 324 -3.54 3.72 30.60
C ASP A 324 -2.53 4.54 31.38
N ALA A 325 -2.58 5.86 31.21
CA ALA A 325 -1.73 6.77 31.97
C ALA A 325 -2.10 6.76 33.46
N ASP A 326 -3.21 6.12 33.82
CA ASP A 326 -3.68 5.99 35.18
C ASP A 326 -2.65 5.20 35.99
N GLN A 327 -2.26 5.81 37.10
CA GLN A 327 -1.54 5.15 38.17
C GLN A 327 -2.51 5.08 39.35
N ARG A 328 -2.57 3.95 40.04
CA ARG A 328 -3.43 3.77 41.20
C ARG A 328 -2.59 3.76 42.47
N THR A 329 -2.90 4.68 43.38
CA THR A 329 -2.32 4.67 44.72
C THR A 329 -3.15 3.75 45.61
N VAL A 330 -2.49 2.84 46.32
CA VAL A 330 -3.13 1.91 47.27
C VAL A 330 -2.52 2.10 48.64
N ASP A 331 -3.39 2.33 49.61
CA ASP A 331 -3.03 2.39 51.02
C ASP A 331 -3.04 0.96 51.60
N LEU A 332 -1.93 0.61 52.24
CA LEU A 332 -1.70 -0.68 52.89
C LEU A 332 -1.85 -0.57 54.42
N SER A 333 -2.47 0.51 54.91
CA SER A 333 -2.81 0.68 56.33
C SER A 333 -3.77 -0.40 56.83
N ALA A 334 -4.65 -0.91 55.95
CA ALA A 334 -5.42 -2.12 56.20
C ALA A 334 -4.52 -3.36 56.08
N LYS A 335 -4.53 -4.21 57.12
CA LYS A 335 -3.73 -5.45 57.20
C LYS A 335 -4.07 -6.47 56.11
N GLU A 336 -5.18 -6.30 55.40
CA GLU A 336 -5.54 -7.10 54.24
C GLU A 336 -6.34 -6.24 53.26
N GLY A 337 -6.31 -6.61 51.98
CA GLY A 337 -7.10 -5.93 50.95
C GLY A 337 -6.92 -6.50 49.55
N GLN A 338 -7.68 -5.92 48.62
CA GLN A 338 -7.70 -6.30 47.22
C GLN A 338 -7.80 -5.07 46.32
N THR A 339 -7.13 -5.09 45.17
CA THR A 339 -7.25 -4.10 44.11
C THR A 339 -7.10 -4.76 42.75
N SER A 340 -7.56 -4.09 41.70
CA SER A 340 -7.30 -4.47 40.30
C SER A 340 -6.68 -3.31 39.53
N PHE A 341 -5.75 -3.61 38.61
CA PHE A 341 -5.13 -2.62 37.72
C PHE A 341 -4.61 -3.30 36.46
N GLY A 342 -4.86 -2.74 35.27
CA GLY A 342 -4.32 -3.26 34.01
C GLY A 342 -4.69 -4.72 33.70
N GLY A 343 -5.86 -5.19 34.15
CA GLY A 343 -6.32 -6.58 34.03
C GLY A 343 -5.71 -7.55 35.06
N VAL A 344 -4.93 -7.04 36.02
CA VAL A 344 -4.33 -7.85 37.10
C VAL A 344 -5.06 -7.58 38.41
N THR A 345 -5.58 -8.62 39.02
CA THR A 345 -6.13 -8.61 40.38
C THR A 345 -5.03 -8.94 41.37
N ILE A 346 -4.89 -8.09 42.39
CA ILE A 346 -3.87 -8.17 43.42
C ILE A 346 -4.56 -8.21 44.78
N THR A 347 -4.17 -9.17 45.62
CA THR A 347 -4.55 -9.25 47.03
C THR A 347 -3.31 -9.17 47.91
N TRP A 348 -3.45 -8.53 49.06
CA TRP A 348 -2.36 -8.47 50.04
C TRP A 348 -2.84 -8.80 51.44
N GLN A 349 -1.90 -9.30 52.25
CA GLN A 349 -2.09 -9.56 53.67
C GLN A 349 -0.78 -9.24 54.40
N ILE A 350 -0.87 -8.50 55.50
CA ILE A 350 0.25 -8.08 56.35
C ILE A 350 0.16 -8.85 57.67
N GLU A 351 1.18 -9.65 57.93
CA GLU A 351 1.28 -10.49 59.12
C GLU A 351 2.51 -10.08 59.95
N GLU A 352 2.42 -10.22 61.28
CA GLU A 352 3.56 -10.08 62.18
C GLU A 352 4.39 -11.37 62.14
N CYS A 353 5.68 -11.27 61.81
CA CYS A 353 6.57 -12.43 61.82
C CYS A 353 6.98 -12.69 63.28
N ARG A 354 6.43 -13.74 63.91
CA ARG A 354 6.60 -13.95 65.36
C ARG A 354 7.85 -14.74 65.76
N THR A 355 8.59 -15.33 64.83
CA THR A 355 9.90 -15.95 65.09
C THR A 355 10.74 -16.06 63.81
N SER A 356 12.07 -16.01 63.95
CA SER A 356 13.07 -16.11 62.88
C SER A 356 13.17 -17.50 62.20
N SER A 357 12.11 -18.31 62.26
CA SER A 357 12.06 -19.66 61.69
C SER A 357 10.70 -20.08 61.15
N GLU A 358 9.73 -19.17 60.96
CA GLU A 358 8.57 -19.49 60.14
C GLU A 358 9.02 -19.56 58.68
N ALA A 359 9.01 -20.78 58.14
CA ALA A 359 9.50 -21.10 56.81
C ALA A 359 8.99 -20.09 55.78
N VAL A 360 9.89 -19.57 54.95
CA VAL A 360 9.54 -18.86 53.72
C VAL A 360 8.45 -19.70 53.04
N PRO A 361 7.23 -19.17 52.85
CA PRO A 361 6.16 -19.94 52.22
C PRO A 361 6.68 -20.56 50.93
N ASN A 362 6.37 -21.83 50.67
CA ASN A 362 6.74 -22.48 49.42
C ASN A 362 6.39 -21.56 48.25
N ALA A 363 7.28 -21.46 47.26
CA ALA A 363 7.06 -20.60 46.09
C ALA A 363 5.80 -21.06 45.34
N VAL A 364 4.69 -20.36 45.58
CA VAL A 364 3.44 -20.56 44.86
C VAL A 364 3.46 -19.61 43.67
N ALA A 365 3.22 -20.13 42.47
CA ALA A 365 3.05 -19.30 41.28
C ALA A 365 1.94 -18.27 41.53
N GLY A 366 2.23 -16.99 41.28
CA GLY A 366 1.29 -15.90 41.57
C GLY A 366 1.31 -15.41 43.02
N SER A 367 2.26 -15.83 43.86
CA SER A 367 2.40 -15.30 45.23
C SER A 367 3.87 -14.98 45.57
N GLU A 368 4.09 -13.82 46.17
CA GLU A 368 5.39 -13.35 46.65
C GLU A 368 5.28 -12.78 48.07
N CYS A 369 6.39 -12.71 48.80
CA CYS A 369 6.43 -12.16 50.16
C CYS A 369 7.54 -11.10 50.26
N PHE A 370 7.18 -9.94 50.81
CA PHE A 370 8.06 -8.79 50.97
C PHE A 370 8.15 -8.37 52.44
N ASP A 371 9.20 -7.67 52.83
CA ASP A 371 9.24 -6.97 54.11
C ASP A 371 8.30 -5.76 54.06
N ALA A 372 7.23 -5.80 54.87
CA ALA A 372 6.19 -4.77 54.86
C ALA A 372 6.72 -3.38 55.25
N ARG A 373 7.75 -3.31 56.11
CA ARG A 373 8.36 -2.03 56.51
C ARG A 373 9.22 -1.44 55.41
N LYS A 374 9.90 -2.28 54.63
CA LYS A 374 10.70 -1.82 53.48
C LYS A 374 9.80 -1.30 52.35
N VAL A 375 8.69 -1.99 52.08
CA VAL A 375 7.69 -1.56 51.08
C VAL A 375 7.02 -0.26 51.50
N GLY A 376 6.57 -0.19 52.75
CA GLY A 376 5.88 0.97 53.30
C GLY A 376 4.49 1.19 52.69
N SER A 377 3.91 2.35 52.99
CA SER A 377 2.60 2.75 52.48
C SER A 377 2.52 4.27 52.31
N PRO A 378 1.86 4.80 51.27
CA PRO A 378 1.14 4.08 50.20
C PRO A 378 2.07 3.48 49.13
N ILE A 379 1.52 2.58 48.31
CA ILE A 379 2.16 2.05 47.11
C ILE A 379 1.48 2.58 45.84
N VAL A 380 2.15 2.48 44.70
CA VAL A 380 1.65 2.93 43.40
C VAL A 380 1.70 1.78 42.40
N LEU A 381 0.54 1.40 41.86
CA LEU A 381 0.38 0.50 40.72
C LEU A 381 0.37 1.32 39.43
N ARG A 382 1.16 0.92 38.44
CA ARG A 382 1.21 1.54 37.11
C ARG A 382 1.78 0.58 36.08
N HIS A 383 1.74 0.94 34.81
CA HIS A 383 2.57 0.30 33.79
C HIS A 383 4.05 0.72 33.91
N TRP A 384 4.95 -0.12 33.41
CA TRP A 384 6.38 0.21 33.36
C TRP A 384 6.65 1.43 32.47
N ARG A 385 7.72 2.19 32.75
CA ARG A 385 8.12 3.38 32.01
C ARG A 385 9.58 3.25 31.53
N PRO A 386 9.92 3.77 30.34
CA PRO A 386 11.31 3.83 29.90
C PRO A 386 12.20 4.52 30.94
N GLY A 387 13.29 3.86 31.34
CA GLY A 387 14.20 4.32 32.38
C GLY A 387 14.03 3.62 33.73
N ASP A 388 12.90 2.94 33.97
CA ASP A 388 12.69 2.16 35.19
C ASP A 388 13.81 1.14 35.41
N ARG A 389 14.24 1.06 36.68
CA ARG A 389 15.25 0.10 37.14
C ARG A 389 14.67 -0.81 38.21
N PHE A 390 15.10 -2.06 38.17
CA PHE A 390 14.64 -3.11 39.07
C PHE A 390 15.80 -4.01 39.46
N HIS A 391 15.77 -4.55 40.68
CA HIS A 391 16.82 -5.43 41.21
C HIS A 391 16.24 -6.80 41.50
N PRO A 392 16.15 -7.72 40.52
CA PRO A 392 15.64 -9.07 40.75
C PRO A 392 16.49 -9.85 41.74
N ILE A 393 15.86 -10.72 42.54
CA ILE A 393 16.58 -11.66 43.39
C ILE A 393 17.52 -12.57 42.56
N GLY A 394 18.77 -12.70 43.02
CA GLY A 394 19.82 -13.46 42.33
C GLY A 394 20.71 -12.63 41.38
N MET A 395 20.43 -11.35 41.18
CA MET A 395 21.33 -10.42 40.49
C MET A 395 22.14 -9.56 41.46
N ASN A 396 23.38 -9.22 41.12
CA ASN A 396 24.25 -8.41 41.97
C ASN A 396 23.98 -6.90 41.87
N THR A 397 23.40 -6.42 40.75
CA THR A 397 23.18 -4.99 40.50
C THR A 397 21.79 -4.72 39.91
N PRO A 398 21.20 -3.53 40.15
CA PRO A 398 19.94 -3.14 39.51
C PRO A 398 20.08 -3.02 37.99
N VAL A 399 19.13 -3.57 37.25
CA VAL A 399 19.08 -3.55 35.78
C VAL A 399 17.93 -2.69 35.28
N LYS A 400 18.04 -2.17 34.04
CA LYS A 400 16.89 -1.51 33.39
C LYS A 400 15.83 -2.54 33.05
N LEU A 401 14.56 -2.25 33.33
CA LEU A 401 13.45 -3.17 33.02
C LEU A 401 13.40 -3.53 31.53
N GLN A 402 13.69 -2.57 30.65
CA GLN A 402 13.75 -2.81 29.21
C GLN A 402 14.76 -3.91 28.82
N ASN A 403 15.93 -3.95 29.48
CA ASN A 403 16.94 -4.98 29.25
C ASN A 403 16.48 -6.32 29.82
N LEU A 404 15.86 -6.30 31.00
CA LEU A 404 15.35 -7.50 31.66
C LEU A 404 14.25 -8.16 30.82
N PHE A 405 13.29 -7.40 30.30
CA PHE A 405 12.25 -7.91 29.39
C PHE A 405 12.81 -8.49 28.10
N THR A 406 13.94 -7.96 27.62
CA THR A 406 14.60 -8.48 26.43
C THR A 406 15.26 -9.83 26.72
N ASN A 407 15.93 -9.96 27.88
CA ASN A 407 16.58 -11.21 28.31
C ASN A 407 15.55 -12.32 28.59
N GLU A 408 14.44 -11.99 29.26
CA GLU A 408 13.33 -12.90 29.54
C GLU A 408 12.44 -13.17 28.30
N LYS A 409 12.83 -12.65 27.12
CA LYS A 409 12.13 -12.82 25.84
C LYS A 409 10.65 -12.43 25.88
N ILE A 410 10.30 -11.40 26.67
CA ILE A 410 8.94 -10.88 26.73
C ILE A 410 8.65 -10.12 25.41
N PRO A 411 7.60 -10.48 24.66
CA PRO A 411 7.21 -9.78 23.44
C PRO A 411 6.96 -8.28 23.67
N ARG A 412 7.33 -7.43 22.70
CA ARG A 412 7.28 -5.97 22.86
C ARG A 412 5.87 -5.45 23.19
N GLU A 413 4.84 -6.06 22.61
CA GLU A 413 3.43 -5.72 22.85
C GLU A 413 3.04 -5.96 24.32
N ARG A 414 3.32 -7.16 24.83
CA ARG A 414 3.06 -7.53 26.23
C ARG A 414 3.80 -6.65 27.23
N ARG A 415 4.98 -6.12 26.87
CA ARG A 415 5.73 -5.23 27.79
C ARG A 415 4.89 -4.05 28.23
N HIS A 416 4.12 -3.44 27.33
CA HIS A 416 3.32 -2.24 27.65
C HIS A 416 2.17 -2.54 28.61
N GLU A 417 1.75 -3.80 28.71
CA GLU A 417 0.65 -4.25 29.58
C GLU A 417 1.12 -4.65 30.98
N LEU A 418 2.43 -4.90 31.16
CA LEU A 418 2.97 -5.36 32.43
C LEU A 418 2.74 -4.33 33.53
N VAL A 419 2.17 -4.79 34.63
CA VAL A 419 1.97 -3.99 35.84
C VAL A 419 3.24 -4.02 36.68
N VAL A 420 3.63 -2.86 37.20
CA VAL A 420 4.67 -2.70 38.20
C VAL A 420 4.09 -2.05 39.44
N THR A 421 4.62 -2.42 40.61
CA THR A 421 4.36 -1.71 41.86
C THR A 421 5.61 -1.07 42.42
N ALA A 422 5.45 0.21 42.78
CA ALA A 422 6.49 1.02 43.37
C ALA A 422 6.07 1.53 44.75
N THR A 423 7.05 1.78 45.61
CA THR A 423 6.85 2.51 46.88
C THR A 423 6.52 3.98 46.60
N ALA A 424 6.11 4.74 47.61
CA ALA A 424 5.94 6.19 47.51
C ALA A 424 7.20 6.94 47.05
N ARG A 425 8.39 6.36 47.22
CA ARG A 425 9.68 6.92 46.76
C ARG A 425 10.01 6.59 45.31
N GLY A 426 9.21 5.74 44.66
CA GLY A 426 9.41 5.30 43.28
C GLY A 426 10.23 4.02 43.13
N ASP A 427 10.65 3.38 44.23
CA ASP A 427 11.40 2.13 44.18
C ASP A 427 10.49 0.95 43.81
N ILE A 428 10.82 0.23 42.74
CA ILE A 428 10.00 -0.89 42.24
C ILE A 428 10.30 -2.15 43.05
N PHE A 429 9.28 -2.72 43.69
CA PHE A 429 9.42 -3.94 44.50
C PHE A 429 8.84 -5.19 43.80
N TRP A 430 7.87 -5.02 42.90
CA TRP A 430 7.26 -6.11 42.14
C TRP A 430 6.97 -5.70 40.69
N VAL A 431 7.14 -6.69 39.80
CA VAL A 431 6.84 -6.59 38.37
C VAL A 431 6.14 -7.87 37.98
N GLU A 432 5.01 -7.74 37.32
CA GLU A 432 4.18 -8.87 36.92
C GLU A 432 4.96 -9.93 36.14
N GLY A 433 4.85 -11.19 36.60
CA GLY A 433 5.47 -12.34 35.95
C GLY A 433 7.01 -12.40 36.07
N LEU A 434 7.63 -11.45 36.77
CA LEU A 434 9.06 -11.49 37.09
C LEU A 434 9.30 -11.85 38.55
N ARG A 435 10.55 -12.17 38.87
CA ARG A 435 10.98 -12.47 40.24
C ARG A 435 10.91 -11.21 41.12
N MET A 436 10.57 -11.40 42.40
CA MET A 436 10.63 -10.35 43.42
C MET A 436 11.94 -9.56 43.46
N SER A 437 11.85 -8.31 43.94
CA SER A 437 13.01 -7.46 44.17
C SER A 437 13.86 -7.92 45.37
N ALA A 438 15.17 -8.05 45.16
CA ALA A 438 16.14 -8.43 46.18
C ALA A 438 16.17 -7.45 47.38
N GLN A 439 15.81 -6.18 47.14
CA GLN A 439 15.83 -5.12 48.15
C GLN A 439 14.72 -5.27 49.19
N PHE A 440 13.61 -5.90 48.80
CA PHE A 440 12.39 -6.01 49.60
C PHE A 440 12.16 -7.41 50.15
N LYS A 441 13.13 -8.32 49.97
CA LYS A 441 13.05 -9.68 50.52
C LYS A 441 12.96 -9.66 52.05
N LEU A 442 12.34 -10.71 52.59
CA LEU A 442 12.39 -11.03 54.00
C LEU A 442 13.83 -11.34 54.42
N ASP A 443 14.23 -10.85 55.59
CA ASP A 443 15.50 -11.20 56.22
C ASP A 443 15.32 -11.41 57.73
N ASN A 444 16.42 -11.72 58.43
CA ASN A 444 16.38 -12.03 59.87
C ASN A 444 15.94 -10.84 60.75
N GLN A 445 15.85 -9.63 60.18
CA GLN A 445 15.39 -8.41 60.85
C GLN A 445 13.93 -8.06 60.49
N THR A 446 13.29 -8.83 59.60
CA THR A 446 11.90 -8.59 59.22
C THR A 446 10.95 -8.91 60.38
N VAL A 447 10.21 -7.90 60.82
CA VAL A 447 9.22 -8.02 61.91
C VAL A 447 7.79 -8.15 61.37
N SER A 448 7.56 -7.75 60.12
CA SER A 448 6.26 -7.85 59.47
C SER A 448 6.41 -8.16 57.98
N GLY A 449 5.72 -9.19 57.53
CA GLY A 449 5.70 -9.66 56.15
C GLY A 449 4.47 -9.18 55.41
N LEU A 450 4.65 -8.74 54.17
CA LEU A 450 3.62 -8.45 53.19
C LEU A 450 3.51 -9.64 52.24
N LYS A 451 2.46 -10.45 52.41
CA LYS A 451 2.08 -11.48 51.44
C LYS A 451 1.34 -10.82 50.29
N TRP A 452 1.82 -11.04 49.08
CA TRP A 452 1.33 -10.42 47.85
C TRP A 452 0.91 -11.50 46.86
N THR A 453 -0.36 -11.57 46.51
CA THR A 453 -0.90 -12.57 45.58
C THR A 453 -1.52 -11.86 44.38
N TRP A 454 -1.33 -12.41 43.18
CA TRP A 454 -1.77 -11.78 41.95
C TRP A 454 -2.22 -12.80 40.90
N GLY A 455 -3.17 -12.38 40.05
CA GLY A 455 -3.63 -13.13 38.88
C GLY A 455 -4.13 -12.17 37.80
N ARG A 456 -3.90 -12.51 36.54
CA ARG A 456 -4.42 -11.79 35.38
C ARG A 456 -5.66 -12.53 34.85
N GLU A 457 -6.74 -11.80 34.61
CA GLU A 457 -8.00 -12.33 34.06
C GLU A 457 -7.91 -12.70 32.58
#